data_AF-A0A0X3BPM6-F1
#
_entry.id   AF-A0A0X3BPM6-F1
#
_cell.length_a   1.000
_cell.length_b   1.000
_cell.length_c   1.000
_cell.angle_alpha   90.00
_cell.angle_beta   90.00
_cell.angle_gamma   90.00
#
_symmetry.space_group_name_H-M   'P 1'
#
loop_
_entity.id
_entity.type
_entity.pdbx_description
1 polymer ?
#
loop_
_entity_poly.entity_id
_entity_poly.type
_entity_poly.pdbx_seq_one_letter_code
_entity_poly.pdbx_strand_id
1 'polypeptide(L)' 'MYIPARYPNGFSRGKPADYFIREDADDAISGAERIIRFCDGLLA' A
#
# COMPACT_ATOMS: atom_id res chain seq x y z
N MET A 1 1.82 2.76 -0.21
CA MET A 1 2.90 3.30 -1.08
C MET A 1 2.27 3.81 -2.38
N TYR A 2 2.00 5.12 -2.51
CA TYR A 2 1.26 5.64 -3.67
C TYR A 2 2.14 5.83 -4.91
N ILE A 3 3.33 6.40 -4.74
CA ILE A 3 4.19 6.80 -5.85
C ILE A 3 4.75 5.55 -6.58
N PRO A 4 5.46 4.62 -5.92
CA PRO A 4 5.95 3.40 -6.56
C PRO A 4 4.87 2.49 -7.15
N ALA A 5 3.67 2.42 -6.55
CA ALA A 5 2.59 1.59 -7.10
C ALA A 5 2.05 2.08 -8.47
N ARG A 6 2.37 3.30 -8.89
CA ARG A 6 1.81 3.90 -10.13
C ARG A 6 2.84 4.44 -11.11
N TYR A 7 4.02 4.85 -10.65
CA TYR A 7 5.01 5.50 -11.51
C TYR A 7 6.23 4.58 -11.73
N PRO A 8 6.49 4.13 -12.98
CA PRO A 8 7.64 3.29 -13.31
C PRO A 8 8.99 3.91 -12.93
N ASN A 9 9.07 5.25 -12.92
CA ASN A 9 10.28 6.01 -12.58
C ASN A 9 10.80 5.73 -11.15
N GLY A 10 9.99 5.09 -10.29
CA GLY A 10 10.42 4.63 -8.97
C GLY A 10 11.25 3.34 -8.98
N PHE A 11 11.43 2.70 -10.14
CA PHE A 11 12.16 1.44 -10.28
C PHE A 11 13.28 1.55 -11.33
N SER A 12 14.29 0.69 -11.20
CA SER A 12 15.41 0.65 -12.14
C SER A 12 15.03 0.11 -13.53
N ARG A 13 13.93 -0.65 -13.62
CA ARG A 13 13.38 -1.21 -14.87
C ARG A 13 11.92 -1.62 -14.66
N GLY A 14 11.20 -1.98 -15.74
CA GLY A 14 9.91 -2.66 -15.65
C GLY A 14 8.73 -1.74 -15.33
N LYS A 15 7.57 -2.34 -15.00
CA LYS A 15 6.37 -1.62 -14.55
C LYS A 15 6.12 -1.88 -13.07
N PRO A 16 5.43 -0.98 -12.34
CA PRO A 16 5.11 -1.18 -10.93
C PRO A 16 4.55 -2.55 -10.57
N ALA A 17 3.67 -3.11 -11.39
CA ALA A 17 3.05 -4.42 -11.16
C ALA A 17 4.04 -5.59 -11.13
N ASP A 18 5.28 -5.40 -11.59
CA ASP A 18 6.32 -6.43 -11.55
C ASP A 18 7.01 -6.52 -10.18
N TYR A 19 6.80 -5.53 -9.29
CA TYR A 19 7.51 -5.37 -8.02
C TYR A 19 6.67 -5.65 -6.78
N PHE A 20 5.36 -5.90 -6.94
CA PHE A 20 4.45 -6.19 -5.83
C PHE A 20 3.91 -7.60 -5.94
N ILE A 21 3.87 -8.29 -4.81
CA ILE A 21 3.27 -9.61 -4.66
C ILE A 21 1.94 -9.52 -3.92
N ARG A 22 1.21 -10.63 -3.81
CA ARG A 22 -0.09 -10.67 -3.13
C ARG A 22 0.04 -10.28 -1.66
N GLU A 23 1.10 -10.75 -1.02
CA GLU A 23 1.40 -10.52 0.38
C GLU A 23 1.56 -9.02 0.67
N ASP A 24 2.17 -8.25 -0.24
CA ASP A 24 2.26 -6.78 -0.11
C ASP A 24 0.88 -6.12 -0.11
N ALA A 25 -0.05 -6.64 -0.92
CA ALA A 25 -1.41 -6.12 -0.99
C ALA A 25 -2.20 -6.46 0.27
N ASP A 26 -2.08 -7.70 0.76
CA ASP A 26 -2.74 -8.16 1.98
C ASP A 26 -2.25 -7.38 3.21
N ASP A 27 -0.94 -7.15 3.31
CA ASP A 27 -0.33 -6.34 4.37
C ASP A 27 -0.78 -4.87 4.30
N ALA A 28 -0.85 -4.30 3.09
CA ALA A 28 -1.32 -2.93 2.90
C ALA A 28 -2.79 -2.76 3.31
N ILE A 29 -3.65 -3.73 2.99
CA ILE A 29 -5.06 -3.75 3.40
C ILE A 29 -5.16 -3.84 4.92
N SER A 30 -4.47 -4.82 5.53
CA SER A 30 -4.46 -5.01 6.99
C SER A 30 -3.98 -3.76 7.74
N GLY A 31 -2.92 -3.11 7.23
CA GLY A 31 -2.42 -1.84 7.75
C GLY A 31 -3.45 -0.70 7.64
N ALA A 32 -4.11 -0.57 6.49
CA ALA A 32 -5.15 0.44 6.27
C ALA A 32 -6.33 0.25 7.24
N GLU A 33 -6.79 -0.99 7.43
CA GLU A 33 -7.86 -1.29 8.39
C GLU A 33 -7.48 -0.91 9.83
N ARG A 34 -6.23 -1.16 10.24
CA ARG A 34 -5.74 -0.78 11.58
C ARG A 34 -5.78 0.73 11.78
N ILE A 35 -5.39 1.49 10.77
CA ILE A 35 -5.43 2.96 10.81
C ILE A 35 -6.88 3.46 10.91
N ILE A 36 -7.78 2.91 10.10
CA ILE A 36 -9.21 3.29 10.15
C ILE A 36 -9.79 3.00 11.53
N ARG A 37 -9.60 1.78 12.06
CA ARG A 37 -10.07 1.40 13.41
C ARG A 37 -9.51 2.31 14.51
N PHE A 38 -8.25 2.74 14.39
CA PHE A 38 -7.65 3.69 15.33
C PHE A 38 -8.32 5.06 15.25
N CYS A 39 -8.52 5.60 14.05
CA CYS A 39 -9.20 6.88 13.86
C CYS A 39 -10.65 6.84 14.36
N ASP A 40 -11.38 5.76 14.08
CA ASP A 40 -12.75 5.58 14.57
C ASP A 40 -12.82 5.65 16.11
N GLY A 41 -11.86 5.04 16.81
CA GLY A 41 -11.77 5.10 18.27
C GLY A 41 -11.38 6.48 18.83
N LEU A 42 -10.75 7.35 18.03
CA LEU A 42 -10.41 8.72 18.41
C LEU A 42 -11.54 9.73 18.13
N LEU A 43 -12.44 9.41 17.20
CA LEU A 43 -13.55 10.26 16.76
C LEU A 43 -14.89 9.90 17.42
N ALA A 44 -14.89 8.91 18.33
CA ALA A 44 -16.05 8.41 19.06
C ALA A 44 -16.36 9.22 20.33
#